data_AF-A0A961VCI0-F1
#
_entry.id   AF-A0A961VCI0-F1
#
_cell.length_a   1.000
_cell.length_b   1.000
_cell.length_c   1.000
_cell.angle_alpha   90.00
_cell.angle_beta   90.00
_cell.angle_gamma   90.00
#
_symmetry.space_group_name_H-M   'P 1'
#
loop_
_entity.id
_entity.type
_entity.pdbx_description
1 polymer ?
#
loop_
_entity_poly.entity_id
_entity_poly.type
_entity_poly.pdbx_seq_one_letter_code
_entity_poly.pdbx_strand_id
1 'polypeptide(L)'
;MKGSRAALAVLIGLAGCSAALAGPVTDDAIRAEQLQAAGDAAGADSALADAHAKLWEAGPLYVRRAALVKAPAASFGNFEARADNRFAPGEAIRLYIEPAGYGFTKTATGYSVSFQVDAEIVSDNGTTIWGRRDIHRFGADSTTRVFEFFDTLAFDLQGLPPGDYDIRTTLTDSATQKTVTIDTPVHIE
;
A
#
# COMPACT_ATOMS: atom_id res chain seq x y z
N MET A 1 23.18 -14.62 70.54
CA MET A 1 21.71 -14.64 70.64
C MET A 1 21.16 -13.43 69.90
N LYS A 2 20.29 -13.67 68.91
CA LYS A 2 19.10 -12.88 68.49
C LYS A 2 19.28 -11.35 68.38
N GLY A 3 19.06 -10.65 67.27
CA GLY A 3 18.46 -10.98 65.98
C GLY A 3 18.06 -9.68 65.25
N SER A 4 18.01 -9.74 63.91
CA SER A 4 17.06 -9.09 62.95
C SER A 4 16.51 -7.68 63.29
N ARG A 5 16.53 -6.66 62.41
CA ARG A 5 15.81 -6.57 61.13
C ARG A 5 16.22 -5.34 60.30
N ALA A 6 16.14 -5.50 58.98
CA ALA A 6 16.27 -4.48 57.94
C ALA A 6 15.12 -3.44 57.93
N ALA A 7 15.38 -2.25 57.36
CA ALA A 7 14.34 -1.40 56.79
C ALA A 7 14.78 -0.96 55.38
N LEU A 8 14.15 -1.62 54.41
CA LEU A 8 14.18 -1.42 52.98
C LEU A 8 13.23 -0.26 52.64
N ALA A 9 13.74 0.83 52.07
CA ALA A 9 12.88 1.85 51.44
C ALA A 9 12.81 1.56 49.93
N VAL A 10 11.84 0.74 49.52
CA VAL A 10 11.44 0.63 48.12
C VAL A 10 10.51 1.81 47.82
N LEU A 11 11.01 2.80 47.09
CA LEU A 11 10.16 3.76 46.39
C LEU A 11 9.58 3.03 45.17
N ILE A 12 8.32 2.62 45.27
CA ILE A 12 7.53 2.12 44.15
C ILE A 12 7.30 3.32 43.22
N GLY A 13 8.07 3.38 42.13
CA GLY A 13 7.71 4.20 40.99
C GLY A 13 6.47 3.62 40.34
N LEU A 14 5.32 4.26 40.54
CA LEU A 14 4.17 4.07 39.64
C LEU A 14 4.57 4.64 38.28
N ALA A 15 5.21 3.80 37.47
CA ALA A 15 5.22 3.99 36.03
C ALA A 15 3.76 3.87 35.58
N GLY A 16 3.12 5.01 35.38
CA GLY A 16 1.86 5.07 34.66
C GLY A 16 2.10 4.54 33.26
N CYS A 17 1.84 3.24 33.06
CA CYS A 17 1.47 2.76 31.74
C CYS A 17 0.23 3.55 31.37
N SER A 18 0.40 4.58 30.53
CA SER A 18 -0.70 5.07 29.72
C SER A 18 -1.26 3.83 29.03
N ALA A 19 -2.43 3.37 29.46
CA ALA A 19 -3.23 2.51 28.62
C ALA A 19 -3.49 3.34 27.36
N ALA A 20 -2.68 3.13 26.32
CA ALA A 20 -3.06 3.55 24.99
C ALA A 20 -4.47 2.99 24.81
N LEU A 21 -5.45 3.88 24.58
CA LEU A 21 -6.83 3.46 24.37
C LEU A 21 -6.80 2.38 23.30
N ALA A 22 -7.09 1.14 23.70
CA ALA A 22 -7.12 -0.01 22.81
C ALA A 22 -8.09 0.35 21.68
N GLY A 23 -7.55 0.57 20.48
CA GLY A 23 -8.36 0.98 19.34
C GLY A 23 -9.23 -0.20 18.86
N PRO A 24 -10.18 0.05 17.95
CA PRO A 24 -11.07 -0.97 17.39
C PRO A 24 -10.36 -2.17 16.75
N VAL A 25 -9.05 -2.08 16.49
CA VAL A 25 -8.19 -3.17 16.01
C VAL A 25 -7.87 -4.18 17.13
N THR A 26 -7.62 -3.70 18.35
CA THR A 26 -7.29 -4.55 19.50
C THR A 26 -8.48 -5.40 19.93
N ASP A 27 -9.69 -4.82 19.93
CA ASP A 27 -10.91 -5.55 20.28
C ASP A 27 -11.19 -6.71 19.33
N ASP A 28 -11.04 -6.49 18.01
CA ASP A 28 -11.24 -7.54 17.00
C ASP A 28 -10.15 -8.62 17.07
N ALA A 29 -8.91 -8.25 17.35
CA ALA A 29 -7.81 -9.21 17.53
C ALA A 29 -8.04 -10.12 18.75
N ILE A 30 -8.45 -9.55 19.89
CA ILE A 30 -8.82 -10.31 21.09
C ILE A 30 -9.97 -11.26 20.78
N ARG A 31 -10.99 -10.77 20.06
CA ARG A 31 -12.13 -11.60 19.65
C ARG A 31 -11.70 -12.76 18.75
N ALA A 32 -10.79 -12.53 17.81
CA ALA A 32 -10.26 -13.57 16.94
C ALA A 32 -9.59 -14.70 17.75
N GLU A 33 -8.74 -14.35 18.72
CA GLU A 33 -8.09 -15.32 19.62
C GLU A 33 -9.09 -16.13 20.45
N GLN A 34 -10.12 -15.47 20.99
CA GLN A 34 -11.18 -16.13 21.76
C GLN A 34 -11.98 -17.15 20.93
N LEU A 35 -12.36 -16.77 19.70
CA LEU A 35 -13.08 -17.64 18.77
C LEU A 35 -12.21 -18.83 18.35
N GLN A 36 -10.93 -18.60 18.10
CA GLN A 36 -9.97 -19.65 17.79
C GLN A 36 -9.84 -20.65 18.95
N ALA A 37 -9.73 -20.17 20.19
CA ALA A 37 -9.65 -21.02 21.37
C ALA A 37 -10.95 -21.82 21.61
N ALA A 38 -12.09 -21.29 21.20
CA ALA A 38 -13.39 -21.97 21.24
C ALA A 38 -13.61 -22.96 20.08
N GLY A 39 -12.66 -23.08 19.13
CA GLY A 39 -12.77 -23.94 17.96
C GLY A 39 -13.58 -23.36 16.80
N ASP A 40 -13.99 -22.09 16.88
CA ASP A 40 -14.67 -21.38 15.79
C ASP A 40 -13.64 -20.69 14.88
N ALA A 41 -12.98 -21.48 14.04
CA ALA A 41 -11.95 -20.98 13.13
C ALA A 41 -12.50 -19.97 12.11
N ALA A 42 -13.75 -20.13 11.65
CA ALA A 42 -14.36 -19.22 10.68
C ALA A 42 -14.67 -17.86 11.30
N GLY A 43 -15.20 -17.85 12.53
CA GLY A 43 -15.40 -16.63 13.29
C GLY A 43 -14.08 -15.92 13.61
N ALA A 44 -13.04 -16.67 13.95
CA ALA A 44 -11.71 -16.13 14.21
C ALA A 44 -11.10 -15.43 12.99
N ASP A 45 -11.16 -16.08 11.82
CA ASP A 45 -10.68 -15.51 10.55
C ASP A 45 -11.44 -14.22 10.19
N SER A 46 -12.77 -14.23 10.32
CA SER A 46 -13.60 -13.04 10.08
C SER A 46 -13.22 -11.87 11.00
N ALA A 47 -13.02 -12.14 12.30
CA ALA A 47 -12.64 -11.11 13.26
C ALA A 47 -11.24 -10.54 12.95
N LEU A 48 -10.28 -11.39 12.57
CA LEU A 48 -8.96 -10.93 12.17
C LEU A 48 -8.99 -10.12 10.87
N ALA A 49 -9.83 -10.51 9.90
CA ALA A 49 -10.02 -9.76 8.66
C ALA A 49 -10.61 -8.35 8.93
N ASP A 50 -11.52 -8.21 9.89
CA ASP A 50 -12.04 -6.91 10.31
C ASP A 50 -10.96 -6.05 10.99
N ALA A 51 -10.14 -6.64 11.86
CA ALA A 51 -9.00 -5.96 12.48
C ALA A 51 -8.01 -5.46 11.41
N HIS A 52 -7.70 -6.30 10.43
CA HIS A 52 -6.81 -5.96 9.32
C HIS A 52 -7.38 -4.80 8.49
N ALA A 53 -8.67 -4.87 8.11
CA ALA A 53 -9.32 -3.81 7.34
C ALA A 53 -9.25 -2.44 8.05
N LYS A 54 -9.50 -2.43 9.36
CA LYS A 54 -9.39 -1.22 10.19
C LYS A 54 -7.98 -0.63 10.20
N LEU A 55 -6.96 -1.49 10.38
CA LEU A 55 -5.57 -1.05 10.36
C LEU A 55 -5.16 -0.53 8.97
N TRP A 56 -5.59 -1.23 7.93
CA TRP A 56 -5.33 -0.89 6.54
C TRP A 56 -5.89 0.49 6.16
N GLU A 57 -7.17 0.75 6.44
CA GLU A 57 -7.83 2.01 6.11
C GLU A 57 -7.36 3.18 6.97
N ALA A 58 -6.88 2.92 8.19
CA ALA A 58 -6.30 3.95 9.06
C ALA A 58 -4.91 4.43 8.58
N GLY A 59 -4.17 3.58 7.86
CA GLY A 59 -2.86 3.90 7.31
C GLY A 59 -2.94 4.92 6.15
N PRO A 60 -1.80 5.51 5.74
CA PRO A 60 -1.74 6.28 4.50
C PRO A 60 -1.93 5.36 3.28
N LEU A 61 -2.25 5.95 2.12
CA LEU A 61 -2.08 5.25 0.85
C LEU A 61 -0.57 5.13 0.56
N TYR A 62 -0.11 3.95 0.17
CA TYR A 62 1.28 3.71 -0.19
C TYR A 62 1.37 2.70 -1.34
N VAL A 63 2.55 2.61 -1.97
CA VAL A 63 2.83 1.59 -2.98
C VAL A 63 3.75 0.55 -2.36
N ARG A 64 3.26 -0.68 -2.15
CA ARG A 64 4.04 -1.80 -1.60
C ARG A 64 5.18 -2.20 -2.53
N ARG A 65 4.93 -2.09 -3.83
CA ARG A 65 5.87 -2.49 -4.87
C ARG A 65 5.61 -1.67 -6.13
N ALA A 66 6.71 -1.19 -6.71
CA ALA A 66 6.75 -0.59 -8.04
C ALA A 66 7.94 -1.23 -8.78
N ALA A 67 7.71 -1.78 -9.97
CA ALA A 67 8.77 -2.42 -10.75
C ALA A 67 8.57 -2.19 -12.25
N LEU A 68 9.64 -1.84 -12.95
CA LEU A 68 9.65 -1.86 -14.41
C LEU A 68 9.59 -3.32 -14.87
N VAL A 69 8.66 -3.64 -15.77
CA VAL A 69 8.37 -5.02 -16.19
C VAL A 69 8.44 -5.21 -17.70
N LYS A 70 8.74 -6.44 -18.13
CA LYS A 70 8.87 -6.77 -19.56
C LYS A 70 7.52 -6.87 -20.27
N ALA A 71 6.49 -7.30 -19.56
CA ALA A 71 5.14 -7.51 -20.06
C ALA A 71 4.10 -7.20 -18.96
N PRO A 72 2.82 -7.01 -19.32
CA PRO A 72 1.73 -6.92 -18.35
C PRO A 72 1.73 -8.11 -17.39
N ALA A 73 1.58 -7.84 -16.09
CA ALA A 73 1.50 -8.89 -15.08
C ALA A 73 0.20 -9.68 -15.21
N ALA A 74 0.27 -11.00 -15.05
CA ALA A 74 -0.90 -11.88 -15.18
C ALA A 74 -1.76 -11.92 -13.90
N SER A 75 -1.13 -11.71 -12.74
CA SER A 75 -1.78 -11.73 -11.43
C SER A 75 -0.95 -10.95 -10.41
N PHE A 76 -1.53 -10.71 -9.24
CA PHE A 76 -0.84 -10.10 -8.11
C PHE A 76 0.45 -10.88 -7.80
N GLY A 77 1.56 -10.17 -7.66
CA GLY A 77 2.89 -10.70 -7.38
C GLY A 77 3.54 -11.49 -8.53
N ASN A 78 2.88 -11.67 -9.67
CA ASN A 78 3.36 -12.48 -10.80
C ASN A 78 3.71 -11.60 -12.00
N PHE A 79 4.96 -11.13 -12.01
CA PHE A 79 5.51 -10.29 -13.06
C PHE A 79 6.98 -10.64 -13.32
N GLU A 80 7.47 -10.28 -14.51
CA GLU A 80 8.88 -10.37 -14.86
C GLU A 80 9.50 -8.97 -14.87
N ALA A 81 10.32 -8.68 -13.86
CA ALA A 81 11.05 -7.42 -13.79
C ALA A 81 12.04 -7.29 -14.95
N ARG A 82 12.24 -6.05 -15.42
CA ARG A 82 13.39 -5.73 -16.27
C ARG A 82 14.69 -5.88 -15.48
N ALA A 83 15.77 -6.17 -16.20
CA ALA A 83 17.10 -6.26 -15.60
C ALA A 83 17.70 -4.87 -15.28
N ASP A 84 17.26 -3.86 -16.03
CA ASP A 84 17.68 -2.46 -15.92
C ASP A 84 16.49 -1.53 -16.22
N ASN A 85 16.76 -0.23 -16.16
CA ASN A 85 15.82 0.84 -16.48
C ASN A 85 16.15 1.53 -17.81
N ARG A 86 16.84 0.84 -18.72
CA ARG A 86 17.26 1.37 -20.02
C ARG A 86 16.20 1.05 -21.08
N PHE A 87 15.87 2.03 -21.91
CA PHE A 87 14.85 1.94 -22.94
C PHE A 87 15.34 2.57 -24.23
N ALA A 88 15.08 1.91 -25.36
CA ALA A 88 15.28 2.53 -26.65
C ALA A 88 14.27 3.70 -26.86
N PRO A 89 14.59 4.71 -27.69
CA PRO A 89 13.64 5.76 -28.04
C PRO A 89 12.30 5.18 -28.55
N GLY A 90 11.20 5.57 -27.90
CA GLY A 90 9.85 5.10 -28.23
C GLY A 90 9.53 3.67 -27.78
N GLU A 91 10.42 2.99 -27.04
CA GLU A 91 10.11 1.71 -26.41
C GLU A 91 9.02 1.89 -25.34
N ALA A 92 8.03 0.99 -25.34
CA ALA A 92 6.97 1.01 -24.35
C ALA A 92 7.51 0.71 -22.95
N ILE A 93 7.27 1.64 -22.01
CA ILE A 93 7.66 1.50 -20.61
C ILE A 93 6.46 0.95 -19.83
N ARG A 94 6.67 -0.13 -19.07
CA ARG A 94 5.63 -0.74 -18.25
C ARG A 94 6.03 -0.73 -16.78
N LEU A 95 5.12 -0.28 -15.94
CA LEU A 95 5.30 -0.18 -14.49
C LEU A 95 4.24 -1.00 -13.77
N TYR A 96 4.66 -2.11 -13.18
CA TYR A 96 3.83 -2.88 -12.28
C TYR A 96 3.76 -2.20 -10.91
N ILE A 97 2.56 -2.06 -10.36
CA ILE A 97 2.31 -1.42 -9.06
C ILE A 97 1.40 -2.27 -8.17
N GLU A 98 1.68 -2.26 -6.87
CA GLU A 98 0.83 -2.84 -5.81
C GLU A 98 0.42 -1.72 -4.82
N PRO A 99 -0.66 -0.98 -5.06
CA PRO A 99 -1.15 0.00 -4.10
C PRO A 99 -1.65 -0.67 -2.82
N ALA A 100 -1.55 0.01 -1.69
CA ALA A 100 -1.99 -0.46 -0.39
C ALA A 100 -2.41 0.68 0.54
N GLY A 101 -3.22 0.37 1.56
CA GLY A 101 -3.85 1.40 2.42
C GLY A 101 -4.99 2.17 1.75
N TYR A 102 -5.53 1.64 0.65
CA TYR A 102 -6.72 2.16 -0.03
C TYR A 102 -8.02 1.81 0.70
N GLY A 103 -9.08 2.59 0.47
CA GLY A 103 -10.40 2.29 1.02
C GLY A 103 -11.25 1.37 0.14
N PHE A 104 -12.34 0.90 0.73
CA PHE A 104 -13.34 0.09 0.03
C PHE A 104 -14.66 0.85 -0.05
N THR A 105 -15.21 0.98 -1.25
CA THR A 105 -16.57 1.49 -1.44
C THR A 105 -17.55 0.32 -1.36
N LYS A 106 -18.52 0.37 -0.44
CA LYS A 106 -19.56 -0.67 -0.36
C LYS A 106 -20.52 -0.54 -1.55
N THR A 107 -20.78 -1.66 -2.21
CA THR A 107 -21.73 -1.76 -3.34
C THR A 107 -22.94 -2.63 -2.96
N ALA A 108 -23.89 -2.80 -3.87
CA ALA A 108 -25.04 -3.68 -3.65
C ALA A 108 -24.65 -5.16 -3.47
N THR A 109 -23.55 -5.59 -4.09
CA THR A 109 -23.10 -6.99 -4.15
C THR A 109 -21.80 -7.26 -3.40
N GLY A 110 -21.16 -6.22 -2.85
CA GLY A 110 -19.92 -6.35 -2.08
C GLY A 110 -19.17 -5.03 -1.96
N TYR A 111 -17.98 -4.97 -2.53
CA TYR A 111 -17.02 -3.89 -2.40
C TYR A 111 -16.36 -3.53 -3.73
N SER A 112 -15.98 -2.27 -3.87
CA SER A 112 -15.25 -1.74 -5.01
C SER A 112 -13.98 -1.04 -4.56
N VAL A 113 -12.90 -1.22 -5.30
CA VAL A 113 -11.64 -0.50 -5.20
C VAL A 113 -11.39 0.19 -6.53
N SER A 114 -10.99 1.47 -6.51
CA SER A 114 -10.80 2.25 -7.73
C SER A 114 -9.74 3.33 -7.54
N PHE A 115 -8.89 3.50 -8.55
CA PHE A 115 -7.82 4.48 -8.59
C PHE A 115 -7.89 5.35 -9.83
N GLN A 116 -7.44 6.58 -9.68
CA GLN A 116 -7.05 7.46 -10.78
C GLN A 116 -5.54 7.59 -10.81
N VAL A 117 -4.97 7.65 -12.00
CA VAL A 117 -3.53 7.83 -12.23
C VAL A 117 -3.27 9.15 -12.95
N ASP A 118 -2.41 9.95 -12.36
CA ASP A 118 -1.76 11.09 -13.00
C ASP A 118 -0.29 10.72 -13.27
N ALA A 119 0.31 11.27 -14.33
CA ALA A 119 1.72 11.04 -14.64
C ALA A 119 2.42 12.30 -15.14
N GLU A 120 3.67 12.45 -14.73
CA GLU A 120 4.60 13.49 -15.18
C GLU A 120 5.92 12.84 -15.61
N ILE A 121 6.58 13.42 -16.59
CA ILE A 121 7.97 13.11 -16.94
C ILE A 121 8.83 14.25 -16.45
N VAL A 122 9.80 13.93 -15.60
CA VAL A 122 10.70 14.88 -14.95
C VAL A 122 12.11 14.58 -15.43
N SER A 123 12.85 15.55 -15.95
CA SER A 123 14.26 15.36 -16.32
C SER A 123 15.17 15.30 -15.08
N ASP A 124 16.39 14.80 -15.26
CA ASP A 124 17.47 14.73 -14.25
C ASP A 124 17.66 16.00 -13.39
N ASN A 125 17.46 17.18 -13.98
CA ASN A 125 17.58 18.47 -13.31
C ASN A 125 16.31 18.91 -12.53
N GLY A 126 15.28 18.06 -12.48
CA GLY A 126 14.01 18.31 -11.80
C GLY A 126 12.96 19.07 -12.62
N THR A 127 13.19 19.31 -13.91
CA THR A 127 12.21 20.01 -14.77
C THR A 127 11.13 19.06 -15.25
N THR A 128 9.86 19.38 -14.99
CA THR A 128 8.73 18.67 -15.61
C THR A 128 8.65 19.02 -17.10
N ILE A 129 8.94 18.04 -17.97
CA ILE A 129 8.90 18.21 -19.43
C ILE A 129 7.54 17.86 -20.03
N TRP A 130 6.76 17.05 -19.32
CA TRP A 130 5.41 16.66 -19.70
C TRP A 130 4.63 16.26 -18.46
N GLY A 131 3.31 16.47 -18.47
CA GLY A 131 2.43 15.95 -17.45
C GLY A 131 0.99 15.90 -17.91
N ARG A 132 0.27 14.85 -17.52
CA ARG A 132 -1.18 14.76 -17.67
C ARG A 132 -1.81 14.12 -16.45
N ARG A 133 -2.99 14.65 -16.13
CA ARG A 133 -3.87 14.09 -15.11
C ARG A 133 -4.84 13.11 -15.76
N ASP A 134 -5.32 12.17 -14.95
CA ASP A 134 -6.34 11.19 -15.33
C ASP A 134 -6.01 10.42 -16.61
N ILE A 135 -4.76 9.96 -16.69
CA ILE A 135 -4.27 9.21 -17.86
C ILE A 135 -4.74 7.75 -17.83
N HIS A 136 -5.09 7.25 -16.65
CA HIS A 136 -5.56 5.89 -16.46
C HIS A 136 -6.46 5.81 -15.23
N ARG A 137 -7.45 4.93 -15.29
CA ARG A 137 -8.30 4.55 -14.16
C ARG A 137 -8.37 3.04 -14.12
N PHE A 138 -8.14 2.47 -12.95
CA PHE A 138 -8.19 1.02 -12.74
C PHE A 138 -8.89 0.70 -11.42
N GLY A 139 -9.50 -0.47 -11.35
CA GLY A 139 -10.33 -0.86 -10.22
C GLY A 139 -10.95 -2.23 -10.44
N ALA A 140 -11.57 -2.76 -9.39
CA ALA A 140 -12.32 -4.00 -9.46
C ALA A 140 -13.45 -4.02 -8.42
N ASP A 141 -14.54 -4.67 -8.80
CA ASP A 141 -15.62 -5.06 -7.90
C ASP A 141 -15.39 -6.50 -7.40
N SER A 142 -15.78 -6.73 -6.16
CA SER A 142 -15.60 -8.02 -5.49
C SER A 142 -16.68 -8.23 -4.44
N THR A 143 -17.00 -9.48 -4.11
CA THR A 143 -18.00 -9.80 -3.07
C THR A 143 -17.44 -9.64 -1.65
N THR A 144 -16.12 -9.49 -1.52
CA THR A 144 -15.38 -9.32 -0.26
C THR A 144 -14.35 -8.21 -0.40
N ARG A 145 -13.76 -7.72 0.70
CA ARG A 145 -12.63 -6.78 0.64
C ARG A 145 -11.38 -7.51 0.15
N VAL A 146 -10.82 -7.08 -0.99
CA VAL A 146 -9.59 -7.63 -1.57
C VAL A 146 -8.39 -6.75 -1.19
N PHE A 147 -7.38 -7.33 -0.56
CA PHE A 147 -6.15 -6.65 -0.13
C PHE A 147 -4.94 -6.90 -1.05
N GLU A 148 -5.11 -7.81 -2.01
CA GLU A 148 -4.12 -8.14 -3.04
C GLU A 148 -4.57 -7.51 -4.35
N PHE A 149 -4.18 -6.25 -4.57
CA PHE A 149 -4.57 -5.49 -5.75
C PHE A 149 -3.34 -4.92 -6.46
N PHE A 150 -3.35 -4.97 -7.79
CA PHE A 150 -2.24 -4.53 -8.63
C PHE A 150 -2.74 -3.92 -9.93
N ASP A 151 -1.85 -3.25 -10.63
CA ASP A 151 -2.03 -2.90 -12.04
C ASP A 151 -0.68 -2.89 -12.76
N THR A 152 -0.68 -2.97 -14.10
CA THR A 152 0.49 -2.68 -14.92
C THR A 152 0.23 -1.46 -15.79
N LEU A 153 0.76 -0.31 -15.38
CA LEU A 153 0.68 0.93 -16.12
C LEU A 153 1.58 0.86 -17.36
N ALA A 154 1.11 1.41 -18.48
CA ALA A 154 1.89 1.53 -19.71
C ALA A 154 2.08 3.00 -20.06
N PHE A 155 3.33 3.39 -20.30
CA PHE A 155 3.71 4.72 -20.74
C PHE A 155 4.34 4.63 -22.12
N ASP A 156 3.73 5.33 -23.08
CA ASP A 156 4.22 5.42 -24.44
C ASP A 156 4.87 6.80 -24.65
N LEU A 157 6.17 6.86 -24.36
CA LEU A 157 6.93 8.11 -24.37
C LEU A 157 7.57 8.29 -25.75
N GLN A 158 7.03 9.21 -26.53
CA GLN A 158 7.50 9.49 -27.89
C GLN A 158 8.27 10.82 -27.93
N GLY A 159 9.37 10.84 -28.66
CA GLY A 159 10.14 12.06 -28.93
C GLY A 159 10.96 12.60 -27.75
N LEU A 160 11.16 11.80 -26.69
CA LEU A 160 12.13 12.14 -25.65
C LEU A 160 13.56 12.05 -26.20
N PRO A 161 14.41 13.08 -26.00
CA PRO A 161 15.83 12.97 -26.24
C PRO A 161 16.47 11.87 -25.37
N PRO A 162 17.66 11.37 -25.74
CA PRO A 162 18.46 10.52 -24.86
C PRO A 162 18.76 11.22 -23.53
N GLY A 163 18.65 10.49 -22.42
CA GLY A 163 18.89 11.03 -21.08
C GLY A 163 18.16 10.30 -19.97
N ASP A 164 18.40 10.77 -18.75
CA ASP A 164 17.77 10.27 -17.52
C ASP A 164 16.50 11.06 -17.19
N TYR A 165 15.45 10.32 -16.85
CA TYR A 165 14.14 10.87 -16.48
C TYR A 165 13.53 10.09 -15.33
N ASP A 166 12.67 10.73 -14.56
CA ASP A 166 11.73 10.08 -13.66
C ASP A 166 10.32 10.11 -14.27
N ILE A 167 9.68 8.94 -14.32
CA ILE A 167 8.23 8.84 -14.50
C ILE A 167 7.59 9.00 -13.13
N ARG A 168 7.16 10.22 -12.83
CA ARG A 168 6.44 10.54 -11.60
C ARG A 168 4.98 10.13 -11.75
N THR A 169 4.60 9.08 -11.05
CA THR A 169 3.25 8.52 -11.08
C THR A 169 2.53 8.86 -9.78
N THR A 170 1.37 9.50 -9.87
CA THR A 170 0.51 9.77 -8.70
C THR A 170 -0.76 8.96 -8.78
N LEU A 171 -0.99 8.12 -7.77
CA LEU A 171 -2.22 7.36 -7.58
C LEU A 171 -3.14 8.13 -6.63
N THR A 172 -4.41 8.23 -6.98
CA THR A 172 -5.47 8.74 -6.11
C THR A 172 -6.48 7.64 -5.87
N ASP A 173 -6.66 7.22 -4.61
CA ASP A 173 -7.74 6.30 -4.22
C ASP A 173 -9.09 7.03 -4.28
N SER A 174 -10.04 6.50 -5.03
CA SER A 174 -11.35 7.11 -5.22
C SER A 174 -12.18 7.09 -3.94
N ALA A 175 -12.01 6.07 -3.09
CA ALA A 175 -12.81 5.91 -1.88
C ALA A 175 -12.40 6.91 -0.78
N THR A 176 -11.09 7.07 -0.55
CA THR A 176 -10.57 7.91 0.54
C THR A 176 -10.03 9.26 0.10
N GLN A 177 -9.85 9.47 -1.21
CA GLN A 177 -9.15 10.62 -1.81
C GLN A 177 -7.68 10.76 -1.36
N LYS A 178 -7.13 9.74 -0.69
CA LYS A 178 -5.70 9.70 -0.37
C LYS A 178 -4.89 9.55 -1.65
N THR A 179 -3.71 10.15 -1.65
CA THR A 179 -2.78 10.07 -2.76
C THR A 179 -1.44 9.49 -2.34
N VAL A 180 -0.76 8.86 -3.30
CA VAL A 180 0.65 8.47 -3.19
C VAL A 180 1.34 8.77 -4.51
N THR A 181 2.55 9.32 -4.43
CA THR A 181 3.40 9.59 -5.59
C THR A 181 4.64 8.71 -5.52
N ILE A 182 5.01 8.12 -6.65
CA ILE A 182 6.25 7.37 -6.83
C ILE A 182 7.02 7.92 -8.02
N ASP A 183 8.33 8.04 -7.88
CA ASP A 183 9.23 8.41 -8.97
C ASP A 183 9.95 7.14 -9.45
N THR A 184 9.78 6.83 -10.74
CA THR A 184 10.39 5.64 -11.35
C THR A 184 11.48 6.08 -12.34
N PRO A 185 12.76 5.84 -12.04
CA PRO A 185 13.85 6.28 -12.89
C PRO A 185 13.93 5.45 -14.16
N VAL A 186 14.11 6.11 -15.30
CA VAL A 186 14.29 5.51 -16.62
C VAL A 186 15.41 6.22 -17.37
N HIS A 187 16.13 5.48 -18.19
CA HIS A 187 17.15 5.99 -19.09
C HIS A 187 16.71 5.75 -20.53
N ILE A 188 16.64 6.81 -21.33
CA ILE A 188 16.39 6.72 -22.77
C ILE A 188 17.75 6.75 -23.48
N GLU A 189 18.04 5.74 -24.31
CA GLU A 189 19.28 5.62 -25.09
C GLU A 189 19.38 6.62 -26.26
#